data_AF-A0AAI9KQT8-F1
#
_entry.id   AF-A0AAI9KQT8-F1
#
_cell.length_a   1.000
_cell.length_b   1.000
_cell.length_c   1.000
_cell.angle_alpha   90.00
_cell.angle_beta   90.00
_cell.angle_gamma   90.00
#
_symmetry.space_group_name_H-M   'P 1'
#
loop_
_entity.id
_entity.type
_entity.pdbx_description
1 polymer ?
#
loop_
_entity_poly.entity_id
_entity_poly.type
_entity_poly.pdbx_seq_one_letter_code
_entity_poly.pdbx_strand_id
1 'polypeptide(L)' 'MTKIDMDIRLTKIFSAAAIAQATPDKRAVCRQLKQFDREARAQGLFALAGEASQMRWQLVAELQQARAAEVSHGLN' A
#
# COMPACT_ATOMS: atom_id res chain seq x y z
N MET A 1 -0.06 20.44 6.78
CA MET A 1 -0.60 19.67 5.65
C MET A 1 -2.11 19.76 5.74
N THR A 2 -2.80 20.11 4.66
CA THR A 2 -4.27 20.18 4.64
C THR A 2 -4.87 18.82 4.30
N LYS A 3 -6.19 18.64 4.48
CA LYS A 3 -6.89 17.42 4.04
C LYS A 3 -6.70 17.17 2.53
N ILE A 4 -6.77 18.23 1.72
CA ILE A 4 -6.58 18.15 0.25
C ILE A 4 -5.18 17.64 -0.10
N ASP A 5 -4.15 18.09 0.62
CA ASP A 5 -2.78 17.60 0.41
C ASP A 5 -2.65 16.10 0.72
N MET A 6 -3.38 15.63 1.73
CA MET A 6 -3.43 14.21 2.12
C MET A 6 -4.16 13.39 1.06
N ASP A 7 -5.31 13.85 0.57
CA ASP A 7 -6.04 13.22 -0.54
C ASP A 7 -5.14 13.07 -1.78
N ILE A 8 -4.49 14.16 -2.23
CA ILE A 8 -3.56 14.14 -3.38
C ILE A 8 -2.44 13.14 -3.16
N ARG A 9 -1.88 13.09 -1.94
CA ARG A 9 -0.80 12.16 -1.63
C ARG A 9 -1.28 10.72 -1.66
N LEU A 10 -2.50 10.43 -1.17
CA LEU A 10 -3.09 9.10 -1.26
C LEU A 10 -3.29 8.68 -2.72
N THR A 11 -3.82 9.57 -3.58
CA THR A 11 -3.96 9.33 -5.02
C THR A 11 -2.62 9.00 -5.68
N LYS A 12 -1.54 9.71 -5.32
CA LYS A 12 -0.20 9.39 -5.84
C LYS A 12 0.29 8.00 -5.43
N ILE A 13 0.01 7.60 -4.18
CA ILE A 13 0.33 6.25 -3.70
C ILE A 13 -0.50 5.20 -4.45
N PHE A 14 -1.78 5.46 -4.74
CA PHE A 14 -2.62 4.61 -5.58
C PHE A 14 -2.03 4.41 -6.98
N SER A 15 -1.64 5.50 -7.66
CA SER A 15 -1.02 5.40 -8.98
C SER A 15 0.28 4.61 -8.96
N ALA A 16 1.12 4.82 -7.93
CA ALA A 16 2.35 4.05 -7.74
C ALA A 16 2.07 2.56 -7.49
N ALA A 17 1.03 2.24 -6.71
CA ALA A 17 0.60 0.87 -6.46
C ALA A 17 0.14 0.16 -7.74
N ALA A 18 -0.61 0.86 -8.60
CA ALA A 18 -1.15 0.30 -9.84
C ALA A 18 -0.07 -0.07 -10.86
N ILE A 19 1.06 0.64 -10.87
CA ILE A 19 2.18 0.37 -11.79
C ILE A 19 3.28 -0.50 -11.17
N ALA A 20 3.25 -0.73 -9.85
CA ALA A 20 4.23 -1.53 -9.14
C ALA A 20 4.10 -3.01 -9.50
N GLN A 21 4.87 -3.47 -10.49
CA GLN A 21 4.89 -4.87 -10.89
C GLN A 21 5.88 -5.68 -10.05
N ALA A 22 7.03 -5.09 -9.70
CA ALA A 22 8.08 -5.79 -8.98
C ALA A 22 7.79 -5.87 -7.47
N THR A 23 8.14 -7.00 -6.86
CA THR A 23 8.03 -7.24 -5.41
C THR A 23 8.65 -6.13 -4.55
N PRO A 24 9.83 -5.56 -4.87
CA PRO A 24 10.42 -4.45 -4.11
C PRO A 24 9.57 -3.18 -4.14
N ASP A 25 8.94 -2.88 -5.28
CA ASP A 25 8.11 -1.68 -5.45
C ASP A 25 6.82 -1.80 -4.65
N LYS A 26 6.15 -2.97 -4.73
CA LYS A 26 4.97 -3.27 -3.89
C LYS A 26 5.30 -3.16 -2.40
N ARG A 27 6.48 -3.62 -1.96
CA ARG A 27 6.96 -3.44 -0.57
C ARG A 27 7.18 -1.97 -0.23
N ALA A 28 7.69 -1.16 -1.15
CA ALA A 28 7.86 0.27 -0.95
C ALA A 28 6.51 0.99 -0.79
N VAL A 29 5.52 0.66 -1.62
CA VAL A 29 4.15 1.17 -1.50
C VAL A 29 3.53 0.77 -0.16
N CYS A 30 3.70 -0.47 0.29
CA CYS A 30 3.23 -0.89 1.62
C CYS A 30 3.81 -0.04 2.77
N ARG A 31 5.08 0.37 2.67
CA ARG A 31 5.70 1.28 3.66
C ARG A 31 5.08 2.68 3.59
N GLN A 32 4.86 3.22 2.40
CA GLN A 32 4.22 4.52 2.20
C GLN A 32 2.79 4.54 2.76
N LEU A 33 2.00 3.49 2.50
CA LEU A 33 0.64 3.35 3.04
C LEU A 33 0.63 3.25 4.57
N LYS A 34 1.58 2.53 5.16
CA LYS A 34 1.71 2.45 6.64
C LYS A 34 2.05 3.82 7.25
N GLN A 35 2.93 4.59 6.62
CA GLN A 35 3.25 5.94 7.08
C GLN A 35 2.04 6.86 6.92
N PHE A 36 1.39 6.82 5.76
CA PHE A 36 0.20 7.61 5.47
C PHE A 36 -0.91 7.37 6.49
N ASP A 37 -1.23 6.10 6.78
CA ASP A 37 -2.25 5.70 7.75
C ASP A 37 -1.97 6.32 9.14
N ARG A 38 -0.72 6.23 9.62
CA ARG A 38 -0.31 6.84 10.89
C ARG A 38 -0.52 8.36 10.89
N GLU A 39 -0.13 9.03 9.82
CA GLU A 39 -0.25 10.49 9.69
C GLU A 39 -1.71 10.94 9.54
N ALA A 40 -2.54 10.19 8.82
CA ALA A 40 -3.97 10.46 8.65
C ALA A 40 -4.71 10.30 9.98
N ARG A 41 -4.41 9.25 10.75
CA ARG A 41 -4.97 9.06 12.11
C ARG A 41 -4.57 10.17 13.07
N ALA A 42 -3.31 10.61 13.04
CA ALA A 42 -2.84 11.70 13.88
C ALA A 42 -3.55 13.04 13.59
N GLN A 43 -4.09 13.20 12.37
CA GLN A 43 -4.84 14.37 11.94
C GLN A 43 -6.37 14.19 12.04
N GLY A 44 -6.87 13.08 12.58
CA GLY A 44 -8.30 12.78 12.66
C GLY A 44 -8.97 12.44 11.32
N LEU A 45 -8.18 12.16 10.27
CA LEU A 45 -8.65 11.83 8.93
C LEU A 45 -8.89 10.32 8.80
N PHE A 46 -9.85 9.78 9.56
CA PHE A 46 -10.06 8.34 9.68
C PHE A 46 -10.50 7.64 8.39
N ALA A 47 -11.22 8.34 7.50
CA ALA A 47 -11.61 7.80 6.20
C ALA A 47 -10.37 7.50 5.34
N LEU A 48 -9.49 8.49 5.18
CA LEU A 48 -8.23 8.34 4.45
C LEU A 48 -7.31 7.29 5.08
N ALA A 49 -7.28 7.23 6.41
CA ALA A 49 -6.55 6.19 7.13
C ALA A 49 -7.10 4.78 6.81
N GLY A 50 -8.43 4.64 6.76
CA GLY A 50 -9.11 3.40 6.39
C GLY A 50 -8.79 2.96 4.96
N GLU A 51 -8.88 3.88 4.00
CA GLU A 51 -8.53 3.64 2.59
C GLU A 51 -7.08 3.16 2.44
N ALA A 52 -6.14 3.87 3.06
CA ALA A 52 -4.73 3.49 3.02
C ALA A 52 -4.46 2.12 3.66
N SER A 53 -5.15 1.81 4.77
CA SER A 53 -5.06 0.50 5.42
C SER A 53 -5.62 -0.61 4.50
N GLN A 54 -6.77 -0.40 3.87
CA GLN A 54 -7.39 -1.37 2.95
C GLN A 54 -6.47 -1.68 1.77
N MET A 55 -5.93 -0.66 1.12
CA MET A 55 -4.97 -0.85 0.02
C MET A 55 -3.75 -1.65 0.47
N ARG A 56 -3.21 -1.36 1.66
CA ARG A 56 -2.03 -2.05 2.18
C ARG A 56 -2.31 -3.52 2.37
N TRP A 57 -3.51 -3.85 2.87
CA TRP A 57 -3.96 -5.23 2.99
C TRP A 57 -4.01 -5.95 1.65
N GLN A 58 -4.53 -5.30 0.60
CA GLN A 58 -4.57 -5.87 -0.76
C GLN A 58 -3.15 -6.14 -1.30
N LEU A 59 -2.24 -5.17 -1.20
CA LEU A 59 -0.85 -5.36 -1.66
C LEU A 59 -0.10 -6.44 -0.88
N VAL A 60 -0.34 -6.55 0.44
CA VAL A 60 0.27 -7.63 1.24
C VAL A 60 -0.25 -8.99 0.80
N ALA A 61 -1.54 -9.12 0.50
CA ALA A 61 -2.12 -10.35 -0.03
C ALA A 61 -1.48 -10.73 -1.38
N GLU A 62 -1.32 -9.77 -2.30
CA GLU A 62 -0.61 -10.01 -3.57
C GLU A 62 0.84 -10.46 -3.37
N LEU A 63 1.56 -9.84 -2.44
CA LEU A 63 2.94 -10.21 -2.11
C LEU A 63 3.03 -11.63 -1.52
N GLN A 64 2.06 -12.02 -0.70
CA GLN A 64 1.98 -13.37 -0.14
C GLN A 64 1.65 -14.40 -1.22
N GLN A 65 0.73 -14.09 -2.13
CA GLN A 65 0.40 -14.95 -3.27
C GLN A 65 1.60 -15.14 -4.21
N ALA A 66 2.32 -14.06 -4.54
CA ALA A 66 3.52 -14.13 -5.36
C ALA A 66 4.59 -15.02 -4.72
N ARG A 67 4.84 -14.86 -3.41
CA ARG A 67 5.77 -15.71 -2.67
C ARG A 67 5.34 -17.19 -2.66
N ALA A 68 4.04 -17.46 -2.50
CA ALA A 68 3.53 -18.83 -2.52
C ALA A 68 3.70 -19.48 -3.90
N ALA A 69 3.51 -18.72 -4.98
CA ALA A 69 3.76 -19.20 -6.34
C ALA A 69 5.25 -19.53 -6.57
N GLU A 70 6.17 -18.68 -6.10
CA GLU A 70 7.63 -18.93 -6.18
C GLU A 70 8.04 -20.22 -5.44
N VAL A 71 7.49 -20.47 -4.25
CA VAL A 71 7.78 -21.69 -3.47
C VAL A 71 7.23 -22.94 -4.16
N SER A 72 6.02 -22.87 -4.71
CA SER A 72 5.41 -23.99 -5.43
C SER A 72 6.14 -24.34 -6.73
N HIS A 73 6.72 -23.35 -7.42
CA HIS A 73 7.48 -23.57 -8.65
C HIS A 73 8.95 -23.99 -8.43
N GLY A 74 9.50 -23.82 -7.22
CA GLY A 74 10.88 -24.23 -6.88
C GLY A 74 11.05 -25.69 -6.45
N LEU A 75 10.00 -26.51 -6.54
CA LEU A 75 9.98 -27.93 -6.15
C LEU A 75 9.91 -28.91 -7.34
N ASN A 76 10.28 -28.45 -8.55
CA ASN A 76 10.32 -29.31 -9.74
C ASN A 76 11.75 -29.37 -10.32
#